data_AF-A0AAW5AV53-F1
#
_entry.id   AF-A0AAW5AV53-F1
#
_cell.length_a   1.000
_cell.length_b   1.000
_cell.length_c   1.000
_cell.angle_alpha   90.00
_cell.angle_beta   90.00
_cell.angle_gamma   90.00
#
_symmetry.space_group_name_H-M   'P 1'
#
loop_
_entity.id
_entity.type
_entity.pdbx_description
1 polymer ?
#
loop_
_entity_poly.entity_id
_entity_poly.type
_entity_poly.pdbx_seq_one_letter_code
_entity_poly.pdbx_strand_id
1 'polypeptide(L)'
;MRNRPLMRLAVCLISMAAMILQSCSESGIDRDKICGTWTSVEGRPDVLVYKEGECYKVTVFSRSGRTRRLKPQTYLLVEENGNLFVNTGYRVDVSYNEAADV
;
A
#
# COMPACT_ATOMS: atom_id res chain seq x y z
N MET A 1 -17.08 50.57 13.05
CA MET A 1 -16.88 49.62 14.16
C MET A 1 -16.10 48.42 13.63
N ARG A 2 -14.87 48.22 14.10
CA ARG A 2 -13.95 47.21 13.53
C ARG A 2 -14.20 45.87 14.23
N ASN A 3 -14.76 44.90 13.53
CA ASN A 3 -15.19 43.57 14.02
C ASN A 3 -14.01 42.65 14.41
N ARG A 4 -13.08 43.16 15.23
CA ARG A 4 -11.92 42.44 15.78
C ARG A 4 -12.26 41.11 16.47
N PRO A 5 -13.35 40.98 17.27
CA PRO A 5 -13.67 39.69 17.89
C PRO A 5 -14.08 38.63 16.86
N LEU A 6 -14.79 39.04 15.81
CA LEU A 6 -15.24 38.19 14.71
C LEU A 6 -14.06 37.66 13.89
N MET A 7 -13.04 38.51 13.64
CA MET A 7 -11.82 38.08 12.95
C MET A 7 -10.97 37.10 13.76
N ARG A 8 -10.88 37.27 15.09
CA ARG A 8 -10.19 36.31 15.97
C ARG A 8 -10.88 34.95 15.98
N LEU A 9 -12.21 34.95 16.01
CA LEU A 9 -13.00 33.72 15.96
C LEU A 9 -12.80 32.99 14.63
N ALA A 10 -12.82 33.72 13.51
CA ALA A 10 -12.57 33.16 12.18
C ALA A 10 -11.19 32.49 12.07
N VAL A 11 -10.13 33.15 12.57
CA VAL A 11 -8.78 32.58 12.57
C VAL A 11 -8.71 31.32 13.43
N CYS A 12 -9.31 31.32 14.63
CA CYS A 12 -9.38 30.12 15.47
C CYS A 12 -10.07 28.93 14.77
N LEU A 13 -11.19 29.19 14.09
CA LEU A 13 -11.95 28.17 13.38
C LEU A 13 -11.16 27.60 12.19
N ILE A 14 -10.47 28.45 11.44
CA ILE A 14 -9.60 28.02 10.33
C ILE A 14 -8.44 27.17 10.85
N SER A 15 -7.78 27.57 11.94
CA SER A 15 -6.69 26.80 12.55
C SER A 15 -7.17 25.44 13.08
N MET A 16 -8.35 25.38 13.72
CA MET A 16 -8.94 24.12 14.15
C MET A 16 -9.28 23.21 12.96
N ALA A 17 -9.87 23.75 11.90
CA ALA A 17 -10.16 23.00 10.69
C ALA A 17 -8.88 22.44 10.05
N ALA A 18 -7.82 23.25 9.97
CA ALA A 18 -6.52 22.81 9.45
C ALA A 18 -5.91 21.66 10.26
N MET A 19 -5.99 21.70 11.60
CA MET A 19 -5.53 20.61 12.46
C MET A 19 -6.34 19.32 12.27
N ILE A 20 -7.66 19.43 12.10
CA ILE A 20 -8.53 18.26 11.84
C ILE A 20 -8.19 17.64 10.48
N LEU A 21 -8.02 18.46 9.44
CA LEU A 21 -7.63 18.00 8.10
C LEU A 21 -6.26 17.28 8.10
N GLN A 22 -5.31 17.71 8.93
CA GLN A 22 -4.03 17.02 9.09
C GLN A 22 -4.15 15.68 9.84
N SER A 23 -5.12 15.52 10.74
CA SER A 23 -5.35 14.27 11.48
C SER A 23 -6.01 13.15 10.65
N CYS A 24 -6.58 13.48 9.50
CA CYS A 24 -7.06 12.49 8.52
C CYS A 24 -5.91 11.86 7.72
N SER A 25 -4.71 11.74 8.31
CA SER A 25 -3.67 10.87 7.76
C SER A 25 -4.25 9.47 7.69
N GLU A 26 -4.33 8.91 6.47
CA GLU A 26 -4.80 7.56 6.20
C GLU A 26 -4.37 6.62 7.33
N SER A 27 -5.35 5.99 7.98
CA SER A 27 -5.09 4.85 8.85
C SER A 27 -4.54 3.74 7.97
N GLY A 28 -3.23 3.77 7.72
CA GLY A 28 -2.52 2.71 7.02
C GLY A 28 -2.88 1.38 7.66
N ILE A 29 -3.03 0.36 6.84
CA ILE A 29 -3.28 -0.99 7.34
C ILE A 29 -2.15 -1.30 8.34
N ASP A 30 -2.51 -1.78 9.54
CA ASP A 30 -1.51 -2.30 10.48
C ASP A 30 -0.87 -3.55 9.87
N ARG A 31 0.21 -3.33 9.11
CA ARG A 31 0.90 -4.35 8.31
C ARG A 31 1.52 -5.44 9.18
N ASP A 32 1.69 -5.22 10.48
CA ASP A 32 2.14 -6.28 11.38
C ASP A 32 1.10 -7.38 11.52
N LYS A 33 -0.19 -7.08 11.33
CA LYS A 33 -1.27 -8.07 11.36
C LYS A 33 -1.26 -9.04 10.19
N ILE A 34 -0.63 -8.70 9.07
CA ILE A 34 -0.56 -9.60 7.90
C ILE A 34 0.66 -10.52 7.93
N CYS A 35 1.60 -10.30 8.87
CA CYS A 35 2.77 -11.17 9.03
C CYS A 35 2.33 -12.58 9.49
N GLY A 36 2.94 -13.59 8.87
CA GLY A 36 2.64 -14.99 9.16
C GLY A 36 2.58 -15.86 7.91
N THR A 37 2.30 -17.13 8.14
CA THR A 37 2.09 -18.13 7.09
C THR A 37 0.63 -18.10 6.65
N TRP A 38 0.41 -18.06 5.35
CA TRP A 38 -0.91 -18.06 4.71
C TRP A 38 -1.05 -19.26 3.79
N THR A 39 -2.14 -19.99 3.94
CA THR A 39 -2.49 -21.14 3.09
C THR A 39 -3.54 -20.75 2.08
N SER A 40 -3.35 -21.15 0.82
CA SER A 40 -4.35 -20.88 -0.22
C SER A 40 -5.61 -21.73 -0.04
N VAL A 41 -6.78 -21.10 -0.20
CA VAL A 41 -8.08 -21.80 -0.20
C VAL A 41 -8.38 -22.49 -1.54
N GLU A 42 -7.78 -22.02 -2.65
CA GLU A 42 -8.08 -22.48 -4.02
C GLU A 42 -6.91 -23.24 -4.68
N GLY A 43 -5.99 -23.79 -3.89
CA GLY A 43 -4.84 -24.53 -4.43
C GLY A 43 -3.81 -23.67 -5.18
N ARG A 44 -3.80 -22.35 -4.95
CA ARG A 44 -2.70 -21.45 -5.31
C ARG A 44 -1.50 -21.71 -4.38
N PRO A 45 -0.28 -21.24 -4.70
CA PRO A 45 0.86 -21.41 -3.79
C PRO A 45 0.61 -20.72 -2.45
N ASP A 46 1.06 -21.37 -1.38
CA ASP A 46 1.11 -20.78 -0.04
C ASP A 46 2.14 -19.65 0.01
N VAL A 47 1.95 -18.72 0.95
CA VAL A 47 2.84 -17.57 1.12
C VAL A 47 3.25 -17.35 2.57
N LEU A 48 4.44 -16.80 2.78
CA LEU A 48 4.93 -16.32 4.08
C LEU A 48 5.16 -14.82 3.98
N VAL A 49 4.46 -14.05 4.81
CA VAL A 49 4.65 -12.60 4.93
C VAL A 49 5.45 -12.33 6.20
N TYR A 50 6.50 -11.53 6.09
CA TYR A 50 7.35 -11.18 7.22
C TYR A 50 7.93 -9.77 7.10
N LYS A 51 8.25 -9.18 8.25
CA LYS A 51 8.93 -7.90 8.36
C LYS A 51 10.44 -8.11 8.46
N GLU A 52 11.20 -7.37 7.68
CA GLU A 52 12.66 -7.34 7.71
C GLU A 52 13.10 -5.87 7.78
N GLY A 53 13.48 -5.42 8.98
CA GLY A 53 13.68 -4.00 9.28
C GLY A 53 12.36 -3.23 9.13
N GLU A 54 12.37 -2.17 8.32
CA GLU A 54 11.17 -1.35 8.02
C GLU A 54 10.41 -1.84 6.76
N CYS A 55 10.90 -2.89 6.10
CA CYS A 55 10.31 -3.42 4.88
C CYS A 55 9.51 -4.69 5.17
N TYR A 56 8.44 -4.91 4.42
CA TYR A 56 7.70 -6.18 4.45
C TYR A 56 8.02 -6.97 3.19
N LYS A 57 8.16 -8.28 3.35
CA LYS A 57 8.47 -9.21 2.26
C LYS A 57 7.43 -10.32 2.24
N VAL A 58 7.19 -10.84 1.04
CA VAL A 58 6.38 -12.03 0.83
C VAL A 58 7.18 -13.09 0.10
N THR A 59 7.23 -14.29 0.66
CA THR A 59 7.80 -15.47 0.01
C THR A 59 6.68 -16.34 -0.52
N VAL A 60 6.68 -16.59 -1.83
CA VAL A 60 5.71 -17.44 -2.52
C VAL A 60 6.29 -18.82 -2.74
N PHE A 61 5.63 -19.86 -2.22
CA PHE A 61 6.07 -21.25 -2.29
C PHE A 61 5.52 -21.95 -3.54
N SER A 62 6.01 -21.56 -4.72
CA SER A 62 5.58 -22.16 -5.98
C SER A 62 6.31 -23.46 -6.30
N ARG A 63 5.65 -24.40 -6.99
CA ARG A 63 6.29 -25.59 -7.58
C ARG A 63 6.53 -25.37 -9.07
N SER A 64 7.74 -25.67 -9.55
CA SER A 64 8.06 -25.61 -10.98
C SER A 64 7.19 -26.59 -11.77
N GLY A 65 6.47 -26.12 -12.80
CA GLY A 65 5.59 -26.97 -13.62
C GLY A 65 6.32 -28.13 -14.31
N ARG A 66 7.62 -28.00 -14.60
CA ARG A 66 8.41 -29.01 -15.33
C ARG A 66 9.02 -30.09 -14.42
N THR A 67 9.45 -29.72 -13.21
CA THR A 67 10.19 -30.63 -12.31
C THR A 67 9.46 -30.92 -11.00
N ARG A 68 8.31 -30.27 -10.77
CA ARG A 68 7.56 -30.22 -9.50
C ARG A 68 8.39 -29.82 -8.26
N ARG A 69 9.61 -29.33 -8.45
CA ARG A 69 10.48 -28.84 -7.38
C ARG A 69 9.92 -27.57 -6.77
N LEU A 70 9.98 -27.47 -5.45
CA LEU A 70 9.66 -26.25 -4.72
C LEU A 70 10.69 -25.17 -5.07
N LYS A 71 10.24 -24.02 -5.53
CA LYS A 71 11.06 -22.85 -5.84
C LYS A 71 10.46 -21.63 -5.14
N PRO A 72 10.86 -21.36 -3.88
CA PRO A 72 10.41 -20.17 -3.18
C PRO A 72 10.97 -18.92 -3.86
N GLN A 73 10.13 -17.88 -3.95
CA GLN A 73 10.52 -16.57 -4.48
C GLN A 73 10.08 -15.49 -3.50
N THR A 74 10.98 -14.58 -3.16
CA THR A 74 10.73 -13.51 -2.19
C THR A 74 10.64 -12.17 -2.91
N TYR A 75 9.61 -11.42 -2.58
CA TYR A 75 9.29 -10.13 -3.17
C TYR A 75 9.08 -9.08 -2.08
N LEU A 76 9.29 -7.81 -2.43
CA LEU A 76 9.00 -6.69 -1.54
C LEU A 76 7.49 -6.38 -1.57
N LEU A 77 6.89 -6.13 -0.41
CA LEU A 77 5.53 -5.62 -0.27
C LEU A 77 5.58 -4.10 -0.11
N VAL A 78 5.01 -3.40 -1.08
CA VAL A 78 4.97 -1.93 -1.16
C VAL A 78 3.53 -1.47 -0.94
N GLU A 79 3.35 -0.39 -0.20
CA GLU A 79 2.03 0.23 -0.01
C GLU A 79 1.95 1.47 -0.89
N GLU A 80 0.94 1.52 -1.76
CA GLU A 80 0.64 2.69 -2.60
C GLU A 80 -0.86 2.96 -2.52
N ASN A 81 -1.26 4.17 -2.12
CA ASN A 81 -2.68 4.60 -2.01
C ASN A 81 -3.54 3.61 -1.17
N GLY A 82 -3.05 3.19 -0.01
CA GLY A 82 -3.73 2.25 0.89
C GLY A 82 -3.81 0.80 0.40
N ASN A 83 -3.22 0.47 -0.76
CA ASN A 83 -3.18 -0.88 -1.32
C ASN A 83 -1.79 -1.49 -1.21
N LEU A 84 -1.74 -2.80 -0.95
CA LEU A 84 -0.50 -3.55 -0.84
C LEU A 84 -0.16 -4.24 -2.17
N PHE A 85 0.99 -3.92 -2.74
CA PHE A 85 1.48 -4.46 -3.99
C PHE A 85 2.70 -5.35 -3.78
N VAL A 86 2.75 -6.45 -4.52
CA VAL A 86 3.94 -7.31 -4.61
C VAL A 86 4.86 -6.75 -5.69
N ASN A 87 5.99 -6.19 -5.28
CA ASN A 87 7.00 -5.71 -6.20
C ASN A 87 7.84 -6.87 -6.72
N THR A 88 7.53 -7.29 -7.95
CA THR A 88 8.22 -8.36 -8.67
C THR A 88 9.42 -7.87 -9.50
N GLY A 89 9.71 -6.57 -9.49
CA GLY A 89 10.69 -5.93 -10.37
C GLY A 89 10.16 -5.62 -11.78
N TYR A 90 8.91 -5.98 -12.09
CA TYR A 90 8.24 -5.62 -13.33
C TYR A 90 7.25 -4.48 -13.06
N ARG A 91 7.44 -3.32 -13.70
CA ARG A 91 6.46 -2.22 -13.74
C ARG A 91 6.13 -1.98 -15.21
N VAL A 92 4.85 -2.09 -15.56
CA VAL A 92 4.36 -1.76 -16.91
C VAL A 92 3.75 -0.38 -16.82
N ASP A 93 4.35 0.59 -17.51
CA ASP A 93 3.77 1.92 -17.68
C ASP A 93 2.91 1.93 -18.94
N VAL A 94 1.70 2.48 -18.85
CA VAL A 94 0.74 2.52 -19.96
C VAL A 94 0.26 3.96 -20.10
N SER A 95 0.58 4.58 -21.22
CA SER A 95 0.09 5.91 -21.59
C SER A 95 -0.66 5.83 -22.92
N TYR A 96 -1.83 6.46 -22.98
CA TYR A 96 -2.56 6.62 -24.24
C TYR A 96 -1.91 7.70 -25.11
N ASN A 97 -1.74 7.42 -26.40
CA ASN A 97 -1.24 8.36 -27.39
C ASN A 97 -2.34 8.68 -28.40
N GLU A 98 -3.01 9.81 -28.22
CA GLU A 98 -4.11 10.28 -29.09
C GLU A 98 -3.65 10.51 -30.53
N ALA A 99 -2.38 10.89 -30.75
CA ALA A 99 -1.84 11.11 -32.10
C ALA A 99 -1.63 9.82 -32.90
N ALA A 100 -1.74 8.66 -32.27
CA ALA A 100 -1.62 7.34 -32.90
C ALA A 100 -2.97 6.62 -33.04
N ASP A 101 -4.08 7.29 -32.72
CA ASP A 101 -5.42 6.74 -32.94
C ASP A 101 -5.75 6.75 -34.45
N VAL A 102 -6.29 5.64 -34.97
CA VAL A 102 -6.55 5.42 -36.42
C VAL A 102 -8.03 5.51 -36.74
#